data_AF-A0A1U8IMT0-F1
#
_entry.id   AF-A0A1U8IMT0-F1
#
_cell.length_a   1.000
_cell.length_b   1.000
_cell.length_c   1.000
_cell.angle_alpha   90.00
_cell.angle_beta   90.00
_cell.angle_gamma   90.00
#
_symmetry.space_group_name_H-M   'P 1'
#
loop_
_entity.id
_entity.type
_entity.pdbx_description
1 polymer ?
#
loop_
_entity_poly.entity_id
_entity_poly.type
_entity_poly.pdbx_seq_one_letter_code
_entity_poly.pdbx_strand_id
1 'polypeptide(L)'
;MAEGAERKEHMGIKGLTKLLADNAPKAMKEQKLESYFGRNITIDASMSIYQFLIVVDHMGTEMLTNEAGEVTSHLQGMFTRTIRLLKAGLKPVLQI
;
A
#
# COMPACT_ATOMS: atom_id res chain seq x y z
N MET A 1 -29.09 -3.06 -22.27
CA MET A 1 -29.33 -3.38 -20.85
C MET A 1 -27.95 -3.53 -20.22
N ALA A 2 -27.54 -2.57 -19.38
CA ALA A 2 -26.21 -2.53 -18.79
C ALA A 2 -26.26 -3.22 -17.43
N GLU A 3 -25.70 -4.42 -17.35
CA GLU A 3 -25.61 -5.20 -16.11
C GLU A 3 -24.34 -4.81 -15.34
N GLY A 4 -24.48 -4.73 -14.02
CA GLY A 4 -23.61 -3.99 -13.13
C GLY A 4 -22.16 -4.49 -13.09
N ALA A 5 -21.24 -3.60 -13.48
CA ALA A 5 -19.88 -3.67 -12.98
C ALA A 5 -19.89 -3.21 -11.52
N GLU A 6 -19.81 -4.16 -10.60
CA GLU A 6 -19.61 -3.93 -9.17
C GLU A 6 -18.44 -2.95 -9.00
N ARG A 7 -18.73 -1.75 -8.48
CA ARG A 7 -17.71 -0.71 -8.30
C ARG A 7 -16.75 -1.21 -7.23
N LYS A 8 -15.54 -1.63 -7.63
CA LYS A 8 -14.43 -1.95 -6.73
C LYS A 8 -14.29 -0.78 -5.74
N GLU A 9 -14.67 -0.99 -4.49
CA GLU A 9 -14.56 0.03 -3.45
C GLU A 9 -13.06 0.26 -3.19
N HIS A 10 -12.51 1.29 -3.81
CA HIS A 10 -11.20 1.79 -3.45
C HIS A 10 -11.30 2.39 -2.05
N MET A 11 -10.60 1.78 -1.09
CA MET A 11 -10.44 2.36 0.24
C MET A 11 -9.88 3.78 0.12
N GLY A 12 -10.47 4.73 0.85
CA GLY A 12 -10.05 6.13 0.89
C GLY A 12 -11.11 7.13 0.39
N ILE A 13 -10.69 8.37 0.16
CA ILE A 13 -11.58 9.46 -0.28
C ILE A 13 -11.53 9.58 -1.81
N LYS A 14 -12.64 9.23 -2.47
CA LYS A 14 -12.75 9.23 -3.93
C LYS A 14 -12.43 10.61 -4.51
N GLY A 15 -11.46 10.66 -5.42
CA GLY A 15 -11.09 11.88 -6.16
C GLY A 15 -10.23 12.88 -5.39
N LEU A 16 -9.85 12.59 -4.14
CA LEU A 16 -9.06 13.51 -3.31
C LEU A 16 -7.74 13.94 -3.98
N THR A 17 -7.01 12.99 -4.58
CA THR A 17 -5.74 13.30 -5.26
C THR A 17 -5.93 14.30 -6.39
N LYS A 18 -6.96 14.13 -7.22
CA LYS A 18 -7.28 15.06 -8.32
C LYS A 18 -7.68 16.43 -7.76
N LEU A 19 -8.53 16.45 -6.74
CA LEU A 19 -8.96 17.70 -6.10
C LEU A 19 -7.76 18.51 -5.56
N LEU A 20 -6.82 17.84 -4.88
CA LEU A 20 -5.60 18.46 -4.36
C LEU A 20 -4.67 18.92 -5.48
N ALA A 21 -4.55 18.16 -6.57
CA ALA A 21 -3.78 18.56 -7.74
C ALA A 21 -4.30 19.86 -8.36
N ASP A 22 -5.63 19.97 -8.51
CA ASP A 22 -6.27 21.10 -9.17
C ASP A 22 -6.31 22.36 -8.28
N ASN A 23 -6.50 22.21 -6.96
CA ASN A 23 -6.81 23.34 -6.06
C ASN A 23 -5.71 23.65 -5.03
N ALA A 24 -4.84 22.70 -4.71
CA ALA A 24 -3.80 22.87 -3.68
C ALA A 24 -2.49 22.12 -4.03
N PRO A 25 -1.88 22.36 -5.22
CA PRO A 25 -0.74 21.58 -5.69
C PRO A 25 0.47 21.66 -4.77
N LYS A 26 0.62 22.76 -4.00
CA LYS A 26 1.69 22.94 -3.00
C LYS A 26 1.57 22.01 -1.78
N ALA A 27 0.43 21.35 -1.58
CA ALA A 27 0.23 20.39 -0.50
C ALA A 27 0.81 19.00 -0.81
N MET A 28 1.18 18.73 -2.08
CA MET A 28 1.79 17.47 -2.50
C MET A 28 3.26 17.67 -2.85
N LYS A 29 4.12 16.78 -2.37
CA LYS A 29 5.56 16.83 -2.65
C LYS A 29 6.09 15.44 -2.98
N GLU A 30 6.70 15.30 -4.14
CA GLU A 30 7.49 14.11 -4.47
C GLU A 30 8.88 14.23 -3.87
N GLN A 31 9.29 13.20 -3.14
CA GLN A 31 10.61 13.11 -2.52
C GLN A 31 11.14 11.69 -2.69
N LYS A 32 12.46 11.57 -2.80
CA LYS A 32 13.12 10.27 -2.72
C LYS A 32 12.95 9.70 -1.31
N LEU A 33 12.91 8.38 -1.19
CA LEU A 33 12.69 7.73 0.11
C LEU A 33 13.82 8.06 1.10
N GLU A 34 15.04 8.17 0.60
CA GLU A 34 16.25 8.50 1.37
C GLU A 34 16.17 9.90 2.00
N SER A 35 15.34 10.80 1.47
CA SER A 35 15.09 12.12 2.07
C SER A 35 14.41 12.04 3.45
N TYR A 36 13.91 10.86 3.84
CA TYR A 36 13.30 10.61 5.14
C TYR A 36 14.22 9.85 6.13
N PHE A 37 15.52 9.77 5.85
CA PHE A 37 16.49 9.12 6.74
C PHE A 37 16.36 9.59 8.20
N GLY A 38 16.38 8.63 9.13
CA GLY A 38 16.30 8.87 10.57
C GLY A 38 14.90 9.20 11.10
N ARG A 39 13.89 9.34 10.24
CA ARG A 39 12.52 9.66 10.66
C ARG A 39 11.81 8.43 11.21
N ASN A 40 11.06 8.63 12.29
CA ASN A 40 10.04 7.71 12.75
C ASN A 40 8.80 7.88 11.87
N ILE A 41 8.24 6.79 11.35
CA ILE A 41 7.01 6.81 10.56
C ILE A 41 6.03 5.80 11.13
N THR A 42 4.76 6.18 11.22
CA THR A 42 3.68 5.25 11.55
C THR A 42 3.04 4.77 10.25
N ILE A 43 2.87 3.46 10.13
CA ILE A 43 2.28 2.81 8.96
C ILE A 43 1.00 2.13 9.41
N ASP A 44 -0.08 2.38 8.67
CA ASP A 44 -1.32 1.63 8.81
C ASP A 44 -1.12 0.19 8.33
N ALA A 45 -1.14 -0.74 9.27
CA ALA A 45 -0.94 -2.16 9.05
C ALA A 45 -2.15 -2.78 8.34
N SER A 46 -3.36 -2.40 8.74
CA SER A 46 -4.61 -2.88 8.15
C SER A 46 -4.68 -2.55 6.65
N MET A 47 -4.36 -1.31 6.29
CA MET A 47 -4.25 -0.88 4.89
C MET A 47 -3.15 -1.60 4.13
N SER A 48 -1.99 -1.81 4.76
CA SER A 48 -0.86 -2.51 4.12
C SER A 48 -1.19 -3.98 3.84
N ILE A 49 -1.81 -4.68 4.79
CA ILE A 49 -2.23 -6.08 4.65
C ILE A 49 -3.25 -6.21 3.52
N TYR A 50 -4.29 -5.37 3.51
CA TYR A 50 -5.30 -5.36 2.45
C TYR A 50 -4.67 -5.16 1.06
N GLN A 51 -3.75 -4.21 0.95
CA GLN A 51 -3.03 -3.96 -0.31
C GLN A 51 -2.28 -5.20 -0.79
N PHE A 52 -1.59 -5.92 0.10
CA PHE A 52 -0.83 -7.11 -0.28
C PHE A 52 -1.70 -8.32 -0.62
N LEU A 53 -2.91 -8.41 -0.07
CA LEU A 53 -3.85 -9.48 -0.41
C LEU A 53 -4.50 -9.26 -1.79
N ILE A 54 -4.74 -8.00 -2.18
CA ILE A 54 -5.48 -7.68 -3.42
C ILE A 54 -4.60 -7.43 -4.64
N VAL A 55 -3.34 -7.01 -4.44
CA VAL A 55 -2.41 -6.74 -5.55
C VAL A 55 -2.19 -7.95 -6.47
N VAL A 56 -2.27 -9.17 -5.92
CA VAL A 56 -2.00 -10.40 -6.67
C VAL A 56 -3.11 -10.71 -7.69
N ASP A 57 -4.37 -10.39 -7.36
CA ASP A 57 -5.52 -10.51 -8.26
C ASP A 57 -5.40 -9.64 -9.52
N HIS A 58 -4.70 -8.50 -9.41
CA HIS A 58 -4.60 -7.53 -10.51
C HIS A 58 -3.46 -7.78 -11.50
N MET A 59 -2.42 -8.52 -11.12
CA MET A 59 -1.22 -8.74 -11.94
C MET A 59 -1.21 -10.12 -12.61
N GLY A 60 -2.28 -10.92 -12.47
CA GLY A 60 -2.35 -12.29 -13.01
C GLY A 60 -1.29 -13.24 -12.45
N THR A 61 -0.69 -12.87 -11.32
CA THR A 61 0.30 -13.68 -10.61
C THR A 61 -0.45 -14.60 -9.67
N GLU A 62 -0.04 -15.87 -9.56
CA GLU A 62 -0.66 -16.76 -8.58
C GLU A 62 -0.44 -16.25 -7.16
N MET A 63 -1.44 -16.45 -6.30
CA MET A 63 -1.31 -16.17 -4.88
C MET A 63 -0.17 -16.99 -4.29
N LEU A 64 0.77 -16.29 -3.64
CA LEU A 64 1.78 -16.97 -2.84
C LEU A 64 1.05 -17.72 -1.72
N THR A 65 1.26 -19.02 -1.67
CA THR A 65 0.64 -19.92 -0.69
C THR A 65 1.70 -20.76 0.00
N ASN A 66 1.40 -21.22 1.21
CA ASN A 66 2.18 -22.29 1.83
C ASN A 66 1.73 -23.66 1.30
N GLU A 67 2.34 -24.74 1.80
CA GLU A 67 2.01 -26.12 1.40
C GLU A 67 0.55 -26.51 1.73
N ALA A 68 -0.10 -25.82 2.65
CA ALA A 68 -1.51 -26.01 3.01
C ALA A 68 -2.49 -25.18 2.14
N GLY A 69 -1.98 -24.38 1.20
CA GLY A 69 -2.79 -23.49 0.35
C GLY A 69 -3.19 -22.18 1.02
N GLU A 70 -2.66 -21.85 2.20
CA GLU A 70 -2.95 -20.60 2.90
C GLU A 70 -2.17 -19.44 2.28
N VAL A 71 -2.83 -18.29 2.06
CA VAL A 71 -2.23 -17.11 1.42
C VAL A 71 -1.12 -16.52 2.30
N THR A 72 0.06 -16.27 1.72
CA THR A 72 1.24 -15.72 2.42
C THR A 72 1.73 -14.38 1.87
N SER A 73 1.10 -13.86 0.80
CA SER A 73 1.50 -12.59 0.14
C SER A 73 1.62 -11.40 1.09
N HIS A 74 0.75 -11.32 2.10
CA HIS A 74 0.78 -10.27 3.12
C HIS A 74 2.04 -10.34 4.00
N LEU A 75 2.50 -11.54 4.37
CA LEU A 75 3.72 -11.74 5.15
C LEU A 75 4.96 -11.31 4.35
N GLN A 76 5.07 -11.80 3.11
CA GLN A 76 6.20 -11.48 2.23
C GLN A 76 6.23 -9.98 1.87
N GLY A 77 5.06 -9.39 1.61
CA GLY A 77 4.91 -7.96 1.33
C GLY A 77 5.32 -7.09 2.51
N MET A 78 4.84 -7.41 3.72
CA MET A 78 5.19 -6.69 4.95
C MET A 78 6.69 -6.80 5.24
N PHE A 79 7.26 -8.00 5.13
CA PHE A 79 8.68 -8.25 5.35
C PHE A 79 9.56 -7.45 4.38
N THR A 80 9.29 -7.57 3.09
CA THR A 80 10.07 -6.90 2.03
C THR A 80 9.96 -5.38 2.11
N ARG A 81 8.74 -4.85 2.35
CA ARG A 81 8.50 -3.41 2.50
C ARG A 81 9.22 -2.87 3.74
N THR A 82 9.13 -3.56 4.87
CA THR A 82 9.79 -3.13 6.12
C THR A 82 11.31 -3.11 5.98
N ILE A 83 11.90 -4.14 5.36
CA ILE A 83 13.34 -4.15 5.06
C ILE A 83 13.74 -2.96 4.19
N ARG A 84 12.98 -2.65 3.14
CA ARG A 84 13.27 -1.50 2.27
C ARG A 84 13.25 -0.18 3.04
N LEU A 85 12.27 0.02 3.93
CA LEU A 85 12.18 1.21 4.77
C LEU A 85 13.36 1.32 5.74
N LEU A 86 13.72 0.21 6.39
CA LEU A 86 14.88 0.14 7.30
C LEU A 86 16.20 0.39 6.57
N LYS A 87 16.38 -0.16 5.35
CA LYS A 87 17.55 0.08 4.51
C LYS A 87 17.69 1.55 4.08
N ALA A 88 16.57 2.24 3.90
CA ALA A 88 16.56 3.69 3.65
C ALA A 88 16.77 4.53 4.93
N GLY A 89 16.93 3.89 6.09
CA GLY A 89 17.19 4.53 7.38
C GLY A 89 15.94 5.06 8.08
N LEU A 90 14.74 4.69 7.63
CA LEU A 90 13.50 5.02 8.34
C LEU A 90 13.28 4.07 9.51
N LYS A 91 12.53 4.53 10.51
CA LYS A 91 12.16 3.77 11.71
C LYS A 91 10.65 3.54 11.72
N PRO A 92 10.15 2.49 11.04
CA PRO A 92 8.73 2.24 10.93
C PRO A 92 8.14 1.68 12.23
N VAL A 93 6.92 2.13 12.55
CA VAL A 93 6.04 1.55 13.58
C VAL A 93 4.74 1.16 12.90
N LEU A 94 4.33 -0.08 13.07
CA LEU A 94 3.08 -0.59 12.51
C LEU A 94 1.94 -0.34 13.50
N GLN A 95 0.86 0.29 13.04
CA GLN A 95 -0.36 0.51 13.80
C GLN A 95 -1.49 -0.29 13.16
N ILE A 96 -2.21 -1.06 13.99
CA ILE A 96 -3.35 -1.90 13.58
C ILE A 96 -4.63 -1.07 13.61
#